data_AF-A0A9E3TGM7-F1
#
_entry.id   AF-A0A9E3TGM7-F1
#
_cell.length_a   1.000
_cell.length_b   1.000
_cell.length_c   1.000
_cell.angle_alpha   90.00
_cell.angle_beta   90.00
_cell.angle_gamma   90.00
#
_symmetry.space_group_name_H-M   'P 1'
#
loop_
_entity.id
_entity.type
_entity.pdbx_description
1 polymer ?
#
loop_
_entity_poly.entity_id
_entity_poly.type
_entity_poly.pdbx_seq_one_letter_code
_entity_poly.pdbx_strand_id
1 'polypeptide(L)'
;MRPLPICLAAVIAGGSALARSGPVDAGFDRAAATHPTMRRTVPVAPTAPEVSAAAIDLVYFGGPVLSGVEVLQVIWGSGTYLDGVANGGTTTSTRLGDFYHAVTLSPYLDWLCEYDTHTQAIGRGGFGGTIKITPSAANGGSTVTDDQIQSELVAQIGAGALPFPGANTLYMIDFPAGTTILLGSSRSCVDFCGYHGTGSVDGQFFYYAVLPNFTAGSGCALGCGRDPTLFNDLTSTASHEMVEAITDPAVGVATVFGPPLSWYDPINGEIGDICNQIHSNLAGSDGVTYVVQNEWSDALAGCIAQKPNHAPIAQCHDVTVSVFGCTASASIDNDSHDPDCWDTLSRSPSPAGPYPAGLTQVRLTVTDSSGASSSCSANVTVSSIGCDDGIACTTGDACSGSACAGIPGPPPKEVDDRVVLSRSAGVDTIHWDVASGATASDVLVGLISALPSGFGGADERCLGGSLTSASASDSSIPPVGEGFWYLVRGKSFCGNGTYGFEAQNGSSTLERVSGTCH
;
A
#
# COMPACT_ATOMS: atom_id res chain seq x y z
N MET A 1 57.10 40.46 -8.09
CA MET A 1 55.77 39.87 -7.90
C MET A 1 55.70 38.66 -8.81
N ARG A 2 55.85 37.45 -8.25
CA ARG A 2 55.90 36.21 -9.03
C ARG A 2 54.46 35.73 -9.32
N PRO A 3 54.13 35.37 -10.57
CA PRO A 3 52.88 34.67 -10.92
C PRO A 3 53.05 33.14 -10.75
N LEU A 4 51.93 32.43 -10.60
CA LEU A 4 51.84 30.97 -10.63
C LEU A 4 52.42 30.37 -11.92
N PRO A 5 52.86 29.10 -11.86
CA PRO A 5 52.56 28.20 -12.97
C PRO A 5 52.00 26.84 -12.56
N ILE A 6 51.00 26.48 -13.36
CA ILE A 6 50.46 25.19 -13.80
C ILE A 6 51.50 24.05 -13.79
N CYS A 7 51.11 22.87 -13.30
CA CYS A 7 51.77 21.60 -13.58
C CYS A 7 50.93 20.78 -14.57
N LEU A 8 51.54 20.49 -15.72
CA LEU A 8 51.11 19.59 -16.78
C LEU A 8 52.02 18.35 -16.70
N ALA A 9 51.46 17.14 -16.73
CA ALA A 9 52.22 15.90 -16.83
C ALA A 9 51.79 15.13 -18.08
N ALA A 10 52.77 14.73 -18.90
CA ALA A 10 52.60 13.80 -20.01
C ALA A 10 53.78 12.81 -20.05
N VAL A 11 53.44 11.62 -20.51
CA VAL A 11 54.08 10.29 -20.44
C VAL A 11 55.19 10.09 -21.50
N ILE A 12 56.06 9.08 -21.38
CA ILE A 12 56.36 8.02 -22.39
C ILE A 12 57.44 7.02 -21.93
N ALA A 13 57.27 5.79 -22.43
CA ALA A 13 57.78 4.47 -22.09
C ALA A 13 59.15 4.02 -22.68
N GLY A 14 59.61 2.84 -22.23
CA GLY A 14 60.43 1.85 -22.96
C GLY A 14 61.91 1.76 -22.52
N GLY A 15 62.57 0.61 -22.29
CA GLY A 15 62.22 -0.81 -22.41
C GLY A 15 63.41 -1.74 -22.05
N SER A 16 63.07 -3.00 -21.78
CA SER A 16 63.77 -4.28 -22.06
C SER A 16 65.21 -4.59 -21.58
N ALA A 17 65.33 -5.65 -20.76
CA ALA A 17 66.38 -6.68 -20.90
C ALA A 17 65.98 -8.04 -20.25
N LEU A 18 66.12 -9.12 -21.02
CA LEU A 18 66.11 -10.56 -20.68
C LEU A 18 67.31 -10.91 -19.75
N ALA A 19 67.45 -12.02 -19.00
CA ALA A 19 66.74 -13.27 -18.70
C ALA A 19 67.49 -13.99 -17.54
N ARG A 20 66.83 -14.84 -16.73
CA ARG A 20 67.21 -16.25 -16.45
C ARG A 20 66.28 -16.93 -15.43
N SER A 21 65.99 -18.20 -15.72
CA SER A 21 65.13 -19.16 -15.03
C SER A 21 65.76 -19.85 -13.83
N GLY A 22 64.96 -20.17 -12.81
CA GLY A 22 65.23 -21.19 -11.78
C GLY A 22 64.21 -21.12 -10.62
N PRO A 23 63.57 -22.23 -10.18
CA PRO A 23 62.39 -22.19 -9.31
C PRO A 23 62.74 -22.31 -7.82
N VAL A 24 61.96 -21.65 -6.97
CA VAL A 24 61.83 -22.01 -5.56
C VAL A 24 60.43 -21.62 -5.11
N ASP A 25 59.63 -22.63 -4.78
CA ASP A 25 58.46 -22.50 -3.93
C ASP A 25 58.85 -21.80 -2.63
N ALA A 26 58.14 -20.73 -2.31
CA ALA A 26 58.07 -20.18 -0.96
C ALA A 26 56.62 -19.79 -0.70
N GLY A 27 55.99 -20.53 0.21
CA GLY A 27 54.65 -20.26 0.68
C GLY A 27 54.52 -18.82 1.17
N PHE A 28 53.44 -18.17 0.74
CA PHE A 28 53.01 -16.91 1.30
C PHE A 28 52.28 -17.19 2.61
N ASP A 29 53.02 -17.35 3.70
CA ASP A 29 52.52 -16.96 5.02
C ASP A 29 52.54 -15.43 5.07
N ARG A 30 51.41 -14.81 4.76
CA ARG A 30 51.14 -13.42 5.15
C ARG A 30 50.29 -13.45 6.40
N ALA A 31 50.95 -13.43 7.54
CA ALA A 31 50.37 -12.84 8.75
C ALA A 31 50.03 -11.38 8.42
N ALA A 32 48.75 -11.08 8.23
CA ALA A 32 48.26 -9.73 8.05
C ALA A 32 48.44 -8.97 9.37
N ALA A 33 49.22 -7.90 9.34
CA ALA A 33 49.19 -6.90 10.40
C ALA A 33 47.83 -6.19 10.30
N THR A 34 46.92 -6.50 11.22
CA THR A 34 45.55 -5.97 11.29
C THR A 34 45.58 -4.53 11.77
N HIS A 35 45.06 -3.60 10.97
CA HIS A 35 44.46 -2.38 11.52
C HIS A 35 43.29 -2.81 12.43
N PRO A 36 43.10 -2.21 13.60
CA PRO A 36 41.91 -2.51 14.41
C PRO A 36 40.66 -2.14 13.60
N THR A 37 39.71 -3.06 13.53
CA THR A 37 38.38 -2.83 12.95
C THR A 37 37.65 -1.74 13.75
N MET A 38 36.70 -1.03 13.14
CA MET A 38 35.92 0.02 13.83
C MET A 38 34.78 -0.52 14.72
N ARG A 39 34.57 -1.84 14.67
CA ARG A 39 33.64 -2.59 15.52
C ARG A 39 33.71 -2.17 16.98
N ARG A 40 32.55 -1.85 17.56
CA ARG A 40 32.39 -1.66 19.00
C ARG A 40 31.61 -2.82 19.62
N THR A 41 31.49 -2.77 20.93
CA THR A 41 30.90 -3.81 21.76
C THR A 41 30.02 -3.12 22.79
N VAL A 42 28.85 -3.65 23.13
CA VAL A 42 28.10 -3.17 24.31
C VAL A 42 29.01 -3.26 25.54
N PRO A 43 29.47 -2.17 26.14
CA PRO A 43 30.44 -2.25 27.22
C PRO A 43 29.77 -2.68 28.53
N VAL A 44 30.51 -3.43 29.36
CA VAL A 44 30.10 -3.72 30.74
C VAL A 44 30.16 -2.43 31.57
N ALA A 45 29.02 -1.76 31.74
CA ALA A 45 28.96 -0.48 32.43
C ALA A 45 27.60 -0.28 33.11
N PRO A 46 27.42 -0.64 34.40
CA PRO A 46 26.11 -0.76 35.05
C PRO A 46 25.33 0.55 35.24
N THR A 47 25.80 1.66 34.67
CA THR A 47 25.16 2.98 34.62
C THR A 47 25.56 3.68 33.32
N ALA A 48 24.56 4.17 32.58
CA ALA A 48 24.79 5.01 31.40
C ALA A 48 25.58 6.28 31.77
N PRO A 49 26.64 6.65 31.03
CA PRO A 49 27.20 7.99 31.12
C PRO A 49 26.20 9.00 30.53
N GLU A 50 26.00 10.15 31.17
CA GLU A 50 25.25 11.25 30.56
C GLU A 50 26.06 11.82 29.38
N VAL A 51 25.65 11.53 28.15
CA VAL A 51 26.23 12.12 26.94
C VAL A 51 25.43 13.36 26.56
N SER A 52 26.11 14.47 26.30
CA SER A 52 25.45 15.70 25.86
C SER A 52 25.02 15.57 24.40
N ALA A 53 23.70 15.64 24.17
CA ALA A 53 23.08 15.53 22.85
C ALA A 53 23.62 16.50 21.78
N ALA A 54 24.14 17.66 22.18
CA ALA A 54 24.55 18.72 21.26
C ALA A 54 25.86 18.44 20.49
N ALA A 55 26.50 17.29 20.70
CA ALA A 55 27.79 16.93 20.11
C ALA A 55 27.78 15.59 19.37
N ILE A 56 26.61 14.97 19.18
CA ILE A 56 26.45 13.68 18.51
C ILE A 56 25.87 13.92 17.12
N ASP A 57 26.47 13.30 16.10
CA ASP A 57 26.03 13.37 14.71
C ASP A 57 26.44 12.05 14.02
N LEU A 58 25.47 11.15 13.79
CA LEU A 58 25.73 9.92 13.05
C LEU A 58 25.91 10.27 11.57
N VAL A 59 27.08 9.95 11.02
CA VAL A 59 27.40 10.25 9.62
C VAL A 59 27.37 8.98 8.81
N TYR A 60 26.70 9.03 7.65
CA TYR A 60 26.72 7.94 6.68
C TYR A 60 28.05 7.90 5.90
N PHE A 61 28.79 6.82 6.05
CA PHE A 61 30.10 6.61 5.43
C PHE A 61 30.06 5.79 4.13
N GLY A 62 28.87 5.45 3.60
CA GLY A 62 28.73 4.81 2.28
C GLY A 62 28.66 3.28 2.30
N GLY A 63 28.52 2.69 3.48
CA GLY A 63 28.31 1.26 3.70
C GLY A 63 26.88 0.77 3.44
N PRO A 64 26.65 -0.54 3.49
CA PRO A 64 25.30 -1.11 3.41
C PRO A 64 24.54 -0.91 4.73
N VAL A 65 23.21 -0.98 4.65
CA VAL A 65 22.29 -1.16 5.80
C VAL A 65 21.45 -2.43 5.58
N LEU A 66 20.77 -2.93 6.61
CA LEU A 66 19.78 -4.01 6.46
C LEU A 66 18.39 -3.39 6.24
N SER A 67 17.92 -3.35 4.99
CA SER A 67 16.64 -2.73 4.62
C SER A 67 15.40 -3.34 5.27
N GLY A 68 15.47 -4.62 5.61
CA GLY A 68 14.40 -5.33 6.32
C GLY A 68 14.97 -6.56 6.96
N VAL A 69 15.56 -6.40 8.15
CA VAL A 69 16.34 -7.43 8.84
C VAL A 69 15.58 -8.76 8.91
N GLU A 70 16.24 -9.85 8.59
CA GLU A 70 15.74 -11.21 8.81
C GLU A 70 16.58 -11.87 9.90
N VAL A 71 16.06 -11.84 11.13
CA VAL A 71 16.76 -12.37 12.29
C VAL A 71 16.65 -13.89 12.33
N LEU A 72 17.80 -14.55 12.42
CA LEU A 72 17.90 -15.98 12.72
C LEU A 72 18.59 -16.14 14.07
N GLN A 73 17.85 -16.67 15.05
CA GLN A 73 18.44 -16.97 16.35
C GLN A 73 19.27 -18.26 16.24
N VAL A 74 20.56 -18.20 16.58
CA VAL A 74 21.48 -19.33 16.52
C VAL A 74 21.87 -19.75 17.94
N ILE A 75 21.45 -20.94 18.34
CA ILE A 75 21.81 -21.54 19.64
C ILE A 75 23.14 -22.28 19.51
N TRP A 76 24.19 -21.79 20.19
CA TRP A 76 25.56 -22.30 20.07
C TRP A 76 25.80 -23.60 20.86
N GLY A 77 25.59 -24.74 20.22
CA GLY A 77 25.91 -26.04 20.82
C GLY A 77 24.98 -26.40 21.99
N SER A 78 25.41 -27.38 22.78
CA SER A 78 24.68 -27.85 23.97
C SER A 78 25.13 -27.12 25.23
N GLY A 79 24.22 -26.92 26.18
CA GLY A 79 24.56 -26.38 27.49
C GLY A 79 23.35 -25.83 28.23
N THR A 80 23.60 -25.14 29.33
CA THR A 80 22.60 -24.38 30.07
C THR A 80 22.55 -22.96 29.50
N TYR A 81 21.35 -22.44 29.30
CA TYR A 81 21.11 -21.08 28.83
C TYR A 81 20.21 -20.35 29.82
N LEU A 82 20.10 -19.03 29.68
CA LEU A 82 19.07 -18.28 30.36
C LEU A 82 17.68 -18.82 29.96
N ASP A 83 16.74 -18.80 30.90
CA ASP A 83 15.36 -19.19 30.61
C ASP A 83 14.79 -18.31 29.49
N GLY A 84 14.09 -18.91 28.53
CA GLY A 84 13.59 -18.23 27.33
C GLY A 84 14.54 -18.20 26.11
N VAL A 85 15.80 -18.65 26.22
CA VAL A 85 16.77 -18.64 25.09
C VAL A 85 16.78 -19.93 24.27
N ALA A 86 17.20 -21.07 24.85
CA ALA A 86 17.45 -22.32 24.10
C ALA A 86 16.47 -23.47 24.38
N ASN A 87 15.72 -23.39 25.48
CA ASN A 87 14.68 -24.36 25.84
C ASN A 87 13.35 -23.61 25.75
N GLY A 88 12.38 -24.15 25.01
CA GLY A 88 11.01 -23.65 25.07
C GLY A 88 10.53 -23.70 26.53
N GLY A 89 10.55 -22.55 27.21
CA GLY A 89 10.25 -22.42 28.62
C GLY A 89 8.90 -23.05 28.95
N THR A 90 8.84 -23.76 30.09
CA THR A 90 7.67 -24.53 30.53
C THR A 90 6.59 -23.67 31.21
N THR A 91 6.70 -22.35 31.13
CA THR A 91 5.74 -21.38 31.67
C THR A 91 5.57 -20.26 30.66
N THR A 92 4.37 -19.69 30.61
CA THR A 92 3.86 -18.59 29.78
C THR A 92 4.66 -17.26 29.80
N SER A 93 5.99 -17.29 29.91
CA SER A 93 6.90 -16.13 29.85
C SER A 93 7.65 -16.09 28.53
N THR A 94 7.73 -14.90 27.95
CA THR A 94 8.40 -14.51 26.69
C THR A 94 9.65 -15.32 26.30
N ARG A 95 9.73 -15.78 25.05
CA ARG A 95 10.93 -16.41 24.47
C ARG A 95 11.74 -15.38 23.66
N LEU A 96 13.05 -15.55 23.54
CA LEU A 96 13.90 -14.62 22.78
C LEU A 96 13.53 -14.60 21.28
N GLY A 97 13.13 -15.74 20.71
CA GLY A 97 12.56 -15.78 19.36
C GLY A 97 11.24 -15.01 19.22
N ASP A 98 10.37 -15.03 20.24
CA ASP A 98 9.13 -14.25 20.24
C ASP A 98 9.44 -12.75 20.33
N PHE A 99 10.45 -12.37 21.11
CA PHE A 99 10.98 -11.01 21.17
C PHE A 99 11.46 -10.52 19.79
N TYR A 100 12.31 -11.29 19.10
CA TYR A 100 12.78 -10.90 17.76
C TYR A 100 11.62 -10.77 16.78
N HIS A 101 10.69 -11.73 16.78
CA HIS A 101 9.50 -11.66 15.92
C HIS A 101 8.66 -10.42 16.22
N ALA A 102 8.40 -10.13 17.49
CA ALA A 102 7.54 -9.04 17.91
C ALA A 102 8.16 -7.66 17.68
N VAL A 103 9.45 -7.51 17.98
CA VAL A 103 10.16 -6.22 17.89
C VAL A 103 10.50 -5.85 16.45
N THR A 104 10.93 -6.81 15.62
CA THR A 104 11.22 -6.55 14.19
C THR A 104 9.98 -6.14 13.39
N LEU A 105 8.79 -6.45 13.91
CA LEU A 105 7.49 -6.08 13.33
C LEU A 105 6.80 -4.93 14.09
N SER A 106 7.51 -4.18 14.93
CA SER A 106 6.93 -3.14 15.80
C SER A 106 7.40 -1.72 15.43
N PRO A 107 6.81 -0.67 16.03
CA PRO A 107 7.28 0.72 15.91
C PRO A 107 8.72 0.98 16.35
N TYR A 108 9.40 -0.01 16.93
CA TYR A 108 10.81 0.07 17.27
C TYR A 108 11.72 0.32 16.07
N LEU A 109 11.37 -0.22 14.89
CA LEU A 109 12.16 -0.06 13.67
C LEU A 109 11.63 1.01 12.72
N ASP A 110 10.38 1.48 12.88
CA ASP A 110 9.73 2.38 11.92
C ASP A 110 10.48 3.70 11.71
N TRP A 111 11.05 4.23 12.79
CA TRP A 111 11.72 5.52 12.78
C TRP A 111 13.17 5.47 12.27
N LEU A 112 13.74 4.27 12.07
CA LEU A 112 15.10 4.08 11.59
C LEU A 112 15.27 4.48 10.11
N CYS A 113 14.18 4.78 9.42
CA CYS A 113 14.22 5.37 8.08
C CYS A 113 15.02 6.68 7.99
N GLU A 114 15.27 7.37 9.10
CA GLU A 114 16.15 8.54 9.10
C GLU A 114 17.60 8.16 8.74
N TYR A 115 17.92 6.88 8.90
CA TYR A 115 19.17 6.25 8.49
C TYR A 115 19.05 5.51 7.15
N ASP A 116 18.04 5.85 6.34
CA ASP A 116 17.98 5.43 4.95
C ASP A 116 19.23 5.90 4.20
N THR A 117 19.75 5.04 3.33
CA THR A 117 20.81 5.41 2.42
C THR A 117 20.21 5.86 1.09
N HIS A 118 21.06 6.38 0.19
CA HIS A 118 20.65 6.74 -1.17
C HIS A 118 20.04 5.59 -1.98
N THR A 119 20.32 4.32 -1.60
CA THR A 119 19.93 3.13 -2.38
C THR A 119 19.16 2.08 -1.58
N GLN A 120 19.05 2.24 -0.27
CA GLN A 120 18.45 1.28 0.64
C GLN A 120 17.62 2.02 1.67
N ALA A 121 16.35 1.64 1.79
CA ALA A 121 15.47 2.12 2.83
C ALA A 121 15.34 1.07 3.94
N ILE A 122 15.43 1.47 5.20
CA ILE A 122 15.32 0.64 6.40
C ILE A 122 13.87 0.65 6.86
N GLY A 123 13.23 -0.51 6.87
CA GLY A 123 11.89 -0.71 7.42
C GLY A 123 11.83 -1.90 8.37
N ARG A 124 10.59 -2.30 8.70
CA ARG A 124 10.35 -3.50 9.51
C ARG A 124 10.96 -4.75 8.86
N GLY A 125 11.36 -5.68 9.71
CA GLY A 125 12.00 -6.93 9.34
C GLY A 125 11.13 -8.14 9.61
N GLY A 126 11.77 -9.23 10.02
CA GLY A 126 11.11 -10.43 10.48
C GLY A 126 12.04 -11.38 11.22
N PHE A 127 11.46 -12.45 11.74
CA PHE A 127 12.17 -13.52 12.43
C PHE A 127 12.07 -14.82 11.64
N GLY A 128 13.19 -15.30 11.10
CA GLY A 128 13.28 -16.51 10.29
C GLY A 128 13.29 -17.80 11.11
N GLY A 129 13.42 -17.71 12.43
CA GLY A 129 13.34 -18.83 13.37
C GLY A 129 14.59 -19.05 14.22
N THR A 130 14.52 -20.08 15.06
CA THR A 130 15.62 -20.51 15.94
C THR A 130 16.26 -21.77 15.41
N ILE A 131 17.59 -21.76 15.23
CA ILE A 131 18.38 -22.89 14.77
C ILE A 131 19.45 -23.20 15.81
N LYS A 132 19.49 -24.46 16.26
CA LYS A 132 20.56 -24.95 17.12
C LYS A 132 21.64 -25.61 16.29
N ILE A 133 22.85 -25.08 16.35
CA ILE A 133 24.01 -25.67 15.69
C ILE A 133 24.80 -26.55 16.65
N THR A 134 25.61 -27.44 16.09
CA THR A 134 26.58 -28.24 16.85
C THR A 134 27.98 -27.81 16.42
N PRO A 135 28.63 -26.90 17.16
CA PRO A 135 29.97 -26.43 16.83
C PRO A 135 30.97 -27.58 16.80
N SER A 136 31.97 -27.49 15.93
CA SER A 136 33.10 -28.41 15.93
C SER A 136 33.83 -28.38 17.28
N ALA A 137 34.53 -29.46 17.64
CA ALA A 137 35.27 -29.52 18.91
C ALA A 137 36.34 -28.41 19.02
N ALA A 138 36.87 -27.93 17.89
CA ALA A 138 37.82 -26.81 17.85
C ALA A 138 37.15 -25.46 18.14
N ASN A 139 35.84 -25.33 17.90
CA ASN A 139 35.09 -24.08 18.03
C ASN A 139 34.06 -24.11 19.19
N GLY A 140 33.78 -25.27 19.80
CA GLY A 140 32.77 -25.47 20.84
C GLY A 140 33.31 -25.58 22.28
N GLY A 141 34.49 -25.02 22.58
CA GLY A 141 35.15 -25.09 23.88
C GLY A 141 34.65 -24.06 24.91
N SER A 142 35.24 -24.05 26.11
CA SER A 142 34.93 -23.08 27.17
C SER A 142 35.42 -21.65 26.87
N THR A 143 36.28 -21.51 25.86
CA THR A 143 36.76 -20.23 25.35
C THR A 143 36.64 -20.28 23.82
N VAL A 144 35.95 -19.30 23.25
CA VAL A 144 35.70 -19.21 21.81
C VAL A 144 36.10 -17.80 21.35
N THR A 145 36.95 -17.72 20.33
CA THR A 145 37.35 -16.46 19.70
C THR A 145 36.39 -16.08 18.59
N ASP A 146 36.29 -14.80 18.25
CA ASP A 146 35.48 -14.35 17.12
C ASP A 146 35.88 -15.02 15.78
N ASP A 147 37.18 -15.23 15.54
CA ASP A 147 37.66 -15.99 14.38
C ASP A 147 37.08 -17.42 14.34
N GLN A 148 36.99 -18.08 15.50
CA GLN A 148 36.35 -19.40 15.62
C GLN A 148 34.84 -19.32 15.36
N ILE A 149 34.17 -18.26 15.81
CA ILE A 149 32.75 -18.01 15.52
C ILE A 149 32.54 -17.90 14.02
N GLN A 150 33.28 -17.01 13.35
CA GLN A 150 33.17 -16.82 11.90
C GLN A 150 33.45 -18.12 11.14
N SER A 151 34.51 -18.86 11.52
CA SER A 151 34.85 -20.13 10.88
C SER A 151 33.78 -21.21 11.05
N GLU A 152 33.11 -21.26 12.20
CA GLU A 152 32.04 -22.20 12.46
C GLU A 152 30.77 -21.84 11.70
N LEU A 153 30.40 -20.55 11.62
CA LEU A 153 29.25 -20.12 10.83
C LEU A 153 29.45 -20.47 9.36
N VAL A 154 30.65 -20.24 8.80
CA VAL A 154 31.01 -20.68 7.44
C VAL A 154 30.82 -22.19 7.29
N ALA A 155 31.28 -22.99 8.26
CA ALA A 155 31.14 -24.44 8.22
C ALA A 155 29.66 -24.89 8.29
N GLN A 156 28.85 -24.28 9.15
CA GLN A 156 27.43 -24.61 9.33
C GLN A 156 26.60 -24.17 8.11
N ILE A 157 26.92 -23.04 7.48
CA ILE A 157 26.33 -22.59 6.21
C ILE A 157 26.70 -23.57 5.09
N GLY A 158 27.98 -23.92 4.94
CA GLY A 158 28.44 -24.88 3.93
C GLY A 158 27.86 -26.28 4.11
N ALA A 159 27.56 -26.68 5.35
CA ALA A 159 26.88 -27.94 5.67
C ALA A 159 25.34 -27.88 5.51
N GLY A 160 24.77 -26.70 5.26
CA GLY A 160 23.33 -26.48 5.15
C GLY A 160 22.57 -26.54 6.48
N ALA A 161 23.27 -26.47 7.62
CA ALA A 161 22.65 -26.41 8.94
C ALA A 161 22.13 -25.00 9.24
N LEU A 162 22.84 -23.97 8.79
CA LEU A 162 22.34 -22.60 8.71
C LEU A 162 21.98 -22.28 7.25
N PRO A 163 20.90 -21.52 6.98
CA PRO A 163 20.61 -21.05 5.64
C PRO A 163 21.74 -20.15 5.14
N PHE A 164 21.97 -20.12 3.83
CA PHE A 164 22.92 -19.21 3.21
C PHE A 164 22.46 -17.75 3.41
N PRO A 165 23.37 -16.80 3.72
CA PRO A 165 22.99 -15.41 4.03
C PRO A 165 22.30 -14.73 2.84
N GLY A 166 21.13 -14.15 3.08
CA GLY A 166 20.51 -13.17 2.21
C GLY A 166 21.07 -11.76 2.47
N ALA A 167 20.59 -10.78 1.69
CA ALA A 167 21.02 -9.38 1.83
C ALA A 167 20.64 -8.73 3.18
N ASN A 168 19.64 -9.28 3.87
CA ASN A 168 19.15 -8.76 5.15
C ASN A 168 19.32 -9.75 6.32
N THR A 169 19.98 -10.89 6.10
CA THR A 169 20.08 -11.94 7.13
C THR A 169 21.03 -11.51 8.24
N LEU A 170 20.55 -11.59 9.48
CA LEU A 170 21.33 -11.36 10.69
C LEU A 170 21.27 -12.61 11.60
N TYR A 171 22.41 -13.25 11.82
CA TYR A 171 22.51 -14.38 12.75
C TYR A 171 22.74 -13.88 14.17
N MET A 172 21.74 -13.96 15.05
CA MET A 172 21.85 -13.60 16.46
C MET A 172 22.27 -14.81 17.28
N ILE A 173 23.50 -14.86 17.77
CA ILE A 173 24.13 -16.06 18.30
C ILE A 173 24.14 -16.04 19.82
N ASP A 174 23.40 -16.97 20.43
CA ASP A 174 23.33 -17.14 21.87
C ASP A 174 24.31 -18.22 22.35
N PHE A 175 25.13 -17.89 23.33
CA PHE A 175 26.10 -18.82 23.91
C PHE A 175 25.62 -19.42 25.25
N PRO A 176 25.96 -20.71 25.53
CA PRO A 176 25.63 -21.34 26.80
C PRO A 176 26.53 -20.86 27.93
N ALA A 177 26.02 -21.01 29.16
CA ALA A 177 26.77 -20.79 30.39
C ALA A 177 28.09 -21.57 30.40
N GLY A 178 29.16 -20.93 30.91
CA GLY A 178 30.50 -21.51 30.97
C GLY A 178 31.38 -21.22 29.74
N THR A 179 30.84 -20.54 28.72
CA THR A 179 31.61 -20.09 27.55
C THR A 179 32.12 -18.66 27.77
N THR A 180 33.41 -18.44 27.57
CA THR A 180 34.02 -17.09 27.45
C THR A 180 34.23 -16.78 25.97
N ILE A 181 33.62 -15.71 25.47
CA ILE A 181 33.91 -15.21 24.13
C ILE A 181 35.06 -14.20 24.17
N LEU A 182 35.99 -14.32 23.24
CA LEU A 182 37.10 -13.40 23.04
C LEU A 182 36.93 -12.63 21.73
N LEU A 183 36.94 -11.30 21.83
CA LEU A 183 37.06 -10.39 20.69
C LEU A 183 38.39 -9.64 20.83
N GLY A 184 39.40 -10.09 20.09
CA GLY A 184 40.78 -9.64 20.31
C GLY A 184 41.22 -9.92 21.75
N SER A 185 41.58 -8.88 22.49
CA SER A 185 41.93 -8.98 23.92
C SER A 185 40.74 -8.89 24.88
N SER A 186 39.56 -8.46 24.40
CA SER A 186 38.37 -8.24 25.21
C SER A 186 37.64 -9.56 25.50
N ARG A 187 37.04 -9.67 26.68
CA ARG A 187 36.38 -10.87 27.20
C ARG A 187 34.89 -10.59 27.48
N SER A 188 34.03 -11.49 27.03
CA SER A 188 32.60 -11.43 27.32
C SER A 188 32.31 -11.42 28.81
N CYS A 189 31.28 -10.70 29.23
CA CYS A 189 30.84 -10.56 30.62
C CYS A 189 31.89 -9.98 31.58
N VAL A 190 32.96 -9.39 31.04
CA VAL A 190 34.00 -8.66 31.78
C VAL A 190 34.20 -7.30 31.14
N ASP A 191 34.45 -7.30 29.83
CA ASP A 191 34.68 -6.08 29.06
C ASP A 191 33.42 -5.70 28.26
N PHE A 192 32.70 -6.70 27.72
CA PHE A 192 31.50 -6.46 26.92
C PHE A 192 30.33 -7.40 27.23
N CYS A 193 29.13 -6.97 26.86
CA CYS A 193 27.84 -7.61 27.00
C CYS A 193 27.32 -8.22 25.70
N GLY A 194 27.75 -7.67 24.56
CA GLY A 194 27.43 -8.13 23.22
C GLY A 194 28.41 -7.50 22.23
N TYR A 195 28.35 -7.97 20.98
CA TYR A 195 28.85 -7.24 19.82
C TYR A 195 28.18 -7.78 18.56
N HIS A 196 28.14 -7.00 17.48
CA HIS A 196 27.81 -7.48 16.14
C HIS A 196 29.01 -7.35 15.21
N GLY A 197 29.00 -8.05 14.08
CA GLY A 197 30.04 -7.91 13.07
C GLY A 197 29.82 -8.74 11.84
N THR A 198 30.90 -8.90 11.08
CA THR A 198 30.84 -9.26 9.67
C THR A 198 31.86 -10.34 9.37
N GLY A 199 31.39 -11.46 8.81
CA GLY A 199 32.25 -12.47 8.22
C GLY A 199 32.02 -12.58 6.71
N SER A 200 32.69 -13.53 6.06
CA SER A 200 32.45 -13.81 4.64
C SER A 200 32.39 -15.31 4.35
N VAL A 201 31.47 -15.70 3.47
CA VAL A 201 31.33 -17.06 2.94
C VAL A 201 31.18 -16.96 1.43
N ASP A 202 32.00 -17.69 0.69
CA ASP A 202 32.00 -17.71 -0.78
C ASP A 202 32.03 -16.31 -1.44
N GLY A 203 32.73 -15.35 -0.80
CA GLY A 203 32.86 -13.98 -1.30
C GLY A 203 31.67 -13.06 -0.98
N GLN A 204 30.66 -13.54 -0.28
CA GLN A 204 29.53 -12.74 0.22
C GLN A 204 29.69 -12.47 1.73
N PHE A 205 29.38 -11.25 2.16
CA PHE A 205 29.32 -10.94 3.58
C PHE A 205 28.12 -11.61 4.25
N PHE A 206 28.34 -12.12 5.46
CA PHE A 206 27.28 -12.45 6.39
C PHE A 206 27.42 -11.61 7.66
N TYR A 207 26.30 -11.30 8.26
CA TYR A 207 26.21 -10.42 9.43
C TYR A 207 25.72 -11.22 10.62
N TYR A 208 26.32 -11.00 11.78
CA TYR A 208 25.99 -11.73 12.99
C TYR A 208 26.15 -10.85 14.22
N ALA A 209 25.39 -11.18 15.28
CA ALA A 209 25.61 -10.65 16.61
C ALA A 209 25.92 -11.78 17.59
N VAL A 210 26.71 -11.48 18.61
CA VAL A 210 27.13 -12.41 19.65
C VAL A 210 26.57 -11.96 20.97
N LEU A 211 25.74 -12.83 21.55
CA LEU A 211 25.14 -12.68 22.87
C LEU A 211 25.75 -13.73 23.80
N PRO A 212 26.64 -13.32 24.72
CA PRO A 212 27.11 -14.15 25.81
C PRO A 212 25.96 -14.63 26.71
N ASN A 213 26.28 -15.53 27.62
CA ASN A 213 25.30 -16.05 28.56
C ASN A 213 24.96 -15.06 29.70
N PHE A 214 23.66 -14.84 29.92
CA PHE A 214 23.11 -14.00 31.00
C PHE A 214 22.56 -14.80 32.20
N THR A 215 22.80 -16.11 32.34
CA THR A 215 22.30 -16.86 33.51
C THR A 215 22.80 -16.26 34.83
N ALA A 216 22.00 -16.41 35.89
CA ALA A 216 22.36 -15.97 37.23
C ALA A 216 23.77 -16.43 37.64
N GLY A 217 24.56 -15.50 38.20
CA GLY A 217 25.95 -15.72 38.60
C GLY A 217 26.99 -15.54 37.48
N SER A 218 26.59 -15.30 36.23
CA SER A 218 27.49 -14.85 35.17
C SER A 218 27.92 -13.39 35.39
N GLY A 219 29.02 -12.96 34.77
CA GLY A 219 29.42 -11.55 34.79
C GLY A 219 28.41 -10.65 34.07
N CYS A 220 27.75 -11.15 33.02
CA CYS A 220 26.74 -10.40 32.28
C CYS A 220 25.49 -10.15 33.14
N ALA A 221 25.07 -11.13 33.95
CA ALA A 221 23.98 -10.98 34.91
C ALA A 221 24.26 -9.92 36.01
N LEU A 222 25.49 -9.43 36.14
CA LEU A 222 25.89 -8.43 37.12
C LEU A 222 26.31 -7.09 36.49
N GLY A 223 26.73 -7.11 35.22
CA GLY A 223 27.41 -5.99 34.57
C GLY A 223 26.71 -5.43 33.32
N CYS A 224 25.76 -6.18 32.76
CA CYS A 224 25.10 -5.85 31.49
C CYS A 224 23.68 -5.30 31.65
N GLY A 225 23.43 -4.70 32.81
CA GLY A 225 22.13 -4.19 33.19
C GLY A 225 21.92 -4.36 34.68
N ARG A 226 20.74 -3.94 35.14
CA ARG A 226 20.32 -4.00 36.55
C ARG A 226 18.86 -4.44 36.69
N ASP A 227 18.22 -4.89 35.62
CA ASP A 227 16.85 -5.35 35.70
C ASP A 227 16.77 -6.60 36.59
N PRO A 228 15.82 -6.70 37.53
CA PRO A 228 15.67 -7.91 38.35
C PRO A 228 15.36 -9.16 37.51
N THR A 229 14.86 -8.98 36.29
CA THR A 229 14.58 -10.03 35.31
C THR A 229 15.70 -10.06 34.28
N LEU A 230 16.63 -11.02 34.40
CA LEU A 230 17.80 -11.13 33.51
C LEU A 230 17.45 -11.24 32.01
N PHE A 231 16.23 -11.68 31.69
CA PHE A 231 15.73 -11.69 30.32
C PHE A 231 15.60 -10.28 29.72
N ASN A 232 15.25 -9.28 30.54
CA ASN A 232 15.16 -7.88 30.11
C ASN A 232 16.53 -7.27 29.79
N ASP A 233 17.55 -7.60 30.59
CA ASP A 233 18.93 -7.19 30.30
C ASP A 233 19.45 -7.84 29.01
N LEU A 234 19.08 -9.11 28.78
CA LEU A 234 19.38 -9.81 27.52
C LEU A 234 18.67 -9.16 26.32
N THR A 235 17.37 -8.87 26.41
CA THR A 235 16.63 -8.24 25.30
C THR A 235 17.08 -6.81 25.04
N SER A 236 17.52 -6.08 26.07
CA SER A 236 18.18 -4.77 25.92
C SER A 236 19.47 -4.92 25.10
N THR A 237 20.35 -5.85 25.47
CA THR A 237 21.60 -6.11 24.73
C THR A 237 21.33 -6.63 23.32
N ALA A 238 20.34 -7.51 23.15
CA ALA A 238 19.98 -8.06 21.85
C ALA A 238 19.40 -7.00 20.90
N SER A 239 18.63 -6.04 21.41
CA SER A 239 18.10 -4.94 20.60
C SER A 239 19.18 -3.94 20.20
N HIS A 240 20.11 -3.61 21.10
CA HIS A 240 21.32 -2.82 20.78
C HIS A 240 22.05 -3.42 19.57
N GLU A 241 22.49 -4.68 19.69
CA GLU A 241 23.28 -5.30 18.63
C GLU A 241 22.49 -5.53 17.34
N MET A 242 21.17 -5.74 17.45
CA MET A 242 20.30 -5.85 16.29
C MET A 242 20.19 -4.51 15.56
N VAL A 243 19.97 -3.39 16.25
CA VAL A 243 19.78 -2.10 15.61
C VAL A 243 21.09 -1.54 15.05
N GLU A 244 22.21 -1.73 15.75
CA GLU A 244 23.52 -1.40 15.18
C GLU A 244 23.83 -2.24 13.95
N ALA A 245 23.56 -3.55 13.99
CA ALA A 245 23.72 -4.38 12.78
C ALA A 245 22.75 -3.98 11.65
N ILE A 246 21.61 -3.35 11.93
CA ILE A 246 20.71 -2.82 10.90
C ILE A 246 21.33 -1.58 10.24
N THR A 247 21.90 -0.67 11.03
CA THR A 247 22.41 0.63 10.55
C THR A 247 23.86 0.57 10.07
N ASP A 248 24.65 -0.41 10.49
CA ASP A 248 26.03 -0.66 10.06
C ASP A 248 26.46 -2.15 10.08
N PRO A 249 25.79 -3.02 9.30
CA PRO A 249 26.09 -4.45 9.26
C PRO A 249 27.55 -4.81 8.90
N ALA A 250 28.26 -3.92 8.19
CA ALA A 250 29.61 -4.18 7.70
C ALA A 250 30.73 -3.62 8.59
N VAL A 251 30.41 -3.14 9.80
CA VAL A 251 31.38 -2.55 10.74
C VAL A 251 32.56 -3.49 11.05
N GLY A 252 32.32 -4.81 11.05
CA GLY A 252 33.29 -5.84 11.38
C GLY A 252 34.48 -5.94 10.41
N VAL A 253 34.36 -5.39 9.20
CA VAL A 253 35.42 -5.35 8.19
C VAL A 253 35.89 -3.93 7.86
N ALA A 254 35.25 -2.91 8.44
CA ALA A 254 35.58 -1.52 8.20
C ALA A 254 36.82 -1.09 9.01
N THR A 255 37.78 -0.44 8.35
CA THR A 255 39.09 -0.03 8.94
C THR A 255 39.41 1.46 8.78
N VAL A 256 38.56 2.21 8.07
CA VAL A 256 38.65 3.66 7.87
C VAL A 256 37.24 4.25 7.86
N PHE A 257 37.07 5.50 8.27
CA PHE A 257 35.80 6.24 8.16
C PHE A 257 35.41 6.45 6.67
N GLY A 258 34.76 5.45 6.11
CA GLY A 258 34.41 5.30 4.70
C GLY A 258 33.93 3.87 4.42
N PRO A 259 33.52 3.53 3.19
CA PRO A 259 32.95 2.22 2.90
C PRO A 259 33.94 1.09 3.25
N PRO A 260 33.47 -0.03 3.84
CA PRO A 260 32.07 -0.41 3.95
C PRO A 260 31.37 0.07 5.24
N LEU A 261 31.95 0.99 6.03
CA LEU A 261 31.28 1.58 7.20
C LEU A 261 30.02 2.34 6.77
N SER A 262 28.93 2.18 7.50
CA SER A 262 27.66 2.85 7.26
C SER A 262 27.46 4.01 8.24
N TRP A 263 26.47 3.98 9.14
CA TRP A 263 26.16 5.08 10.05
C TRP A 263 27.00 5.00 11.32
N TYR A 264 27.85 6.00 11.54
CA TYR A 264 28.80 6.00 12.66
C TYR A 264 29.14 7.43 13.11
N ASP A 265 29.36 7.62 14.40
CA ASP A 265 29.92 8.84 14.98
C ASP A 265 31.39 8.58 15.36
N PRO A 266 32.38 9.28 14.77
CA PRO A 266 33.80 9.04 15.04
C PRO A 266 34.26 9.17 16.49
N ILE A 267 33.46 9.82 17.35
CA ILE A 267 33.73 10.02 18.77
C ILE A 267 32.93 9.01 19.60
N ASN A 268 31.62 8.95 19.34
CA ASN A 268 30.66 8.28 20.21
C ASN A 268 30.41 6.81 19.83
N GLY A 269 30.57 6.45 18.55
CA GLY A 269 30.35 5.09 18.06
C GLY A 269 29.07 4.96 17.23
N GLU A 270 28.48 3.79 17.28
CA GLU A 270 27.25 3.44 16.56
C GLU A 270 26.01 3.93 17.32
N ILE A 271 24.85 3.74 16.71
CA ILE A 271 23.56 4.24 17.21
C ILE A 271 23.21 3.73 18.63
N GLY A 272 23.62 2.50 18.95
CA GLY A 272 23.39 1.86 20.24
C GLY A 272 24.43 2.22 21.28
N ASP A 273 25.70 2.37 20.89
CA ASP A 273 26.80 2.84 21.73
C ASP A 273 26.46 4.17 22.42
N ILE A 274 25.90 5.10 21.65
CA ILE A 274 25.51 6.44 22.13
C ILE A 274 24.46 6.33 23.26
N CYS A 275 23.59 5.33 23.17
CA CYS A 275 22.46 5.12 24.06
C CYS A 275 22.65 3.95 25.02
N ASN A 276 23.89 3.50 25.17
CA ASN A 276 24.21 2.32 25.96
C ASN A 276 23.63 2.39 27.39
N GLN A 277 22.90 1.34 27.74
CA GLN A 277 22.17 1.19 29.00
C GLN A 277 21.03 2.19 29.27
N ILE A 278 20.51 2.84 28.23
CA ILE A 278 19.25 3.59 28.30
C ILE A 278 18.17 2.70 27.70
N HIS A 279 17.19 2.28 28.49
CA HIS A 279 16.19 1.29 28.05
C HIS A 279 14.77 1.85 28.17
N SER A 280 13.86 1.30 27.37
CA SER A 280 12.41 1.55 27.49
C SER A 280 11.61 0.26 27.45
N ASN A 281 10.40 0.33 27.99
CA ASN A 281 9.38 -0.68 27.77
C ASN A 281 8.69 -0.42 26.43
N LEU A 282 8.69 -1.40 25.55
CA LEU A 282 8.08 -1.34 24.23
C LEU A 282 7.03 -2.45 24.12
N ALA A 283 5.83 -2.11 23.64
CA ALA A 283 4.86 -3.13 23.24
C ALA A 283 5.28 -3.70 21.87
N GLY A 284 5.60 -4.99 21.83
CA GLY A 284 5.85 -5.72 20.59
C GLY A 284 4.59 -5.86 19.74
N SER A 285 4.73 -6.31 18.50
CA SER A 285 3.60 -6.52 17.58
C SER A 285 2.59 -7.57 18.08
N ASP A 286 2.98 -8.39 19.05
CA ASP A 286 2.15 -9.39 19.75
C ASP A 286 1.38 -8.81 20.95
N GLY A 287 1.58 -7.52 21.25
CA GLY A 287 1.00 -6.83 22.41
C GLY A 287 1.71 -7.12 23.73
N VAL A 288 2.80 -7.90 23.73
CA VAL A 288 3.62 -8.17 24.91
C VAL A 288 4.63 -7.06 25.10
N THR A 289 4.84 -6.62 26.34
CA THR A 289 5.86 -5.62 26.65
C THR A 289 7.23 -6.27 26.80
N TYR A 290 8.20 -5.78 26.04
CA TYR A 290 9.61 -6.14 26.10
C TYR A 290 10.44 -4.94 26.55
N VAL A 291 11.57 -5.21 27.19
CA VAL A 291 12.60 -4.20 27.45
C VAL A 291 13.55 -4.17 26.26
N VAL A 292 13.66 -3.02 25.62
CA VAL A 292 14.58 -2.74 24.52
C VAL A 292 15.52 -1.63 24.92
N GLN A 293 16.72 -1.62 24.35
CA GLN A 293 17.56 -0.45 24.43
C GLN A 293 16.96 0.68 23.58
N ASN A 294 17.05 1.90 24.07
CA ASN A 294 16.82 3.07 23.24
C ASN A 294 18.01 3.25 22.30
N GLU A 295 17.75 3.76 21.11
CA GLU A 295 18.74 3.99 20.09
C GLU A 295 18.77 5.48 19.76
N TRP A 296 19.92 6.00 19.33
CA TRP A 296 20.07 7.43 19.07
C TRP A 296 19.23 7.87 17.87
N SER A 297 18.53 8.99 18.00
CA SER A 297 17.85 9.64 16.88
C SER A 297 18.44 11.00 16.60
N ASP A 298 18.97 11.21 15.40
CA ASP A 298 19.47 12.51 14.95
C ASP A 298 18.34 13.54 14.84
N ALA A 299 17.15 13.14 14.35
CA ALA A 299 16.02 14.06 14.21
C ALA A 299 15.50 14.60 15.55
N LEU A 300 15.60 13.80 16.63
CA LEU A 300 15.17 14.20 17.97
C LEU A 300 16.33 14.62 18.89
N ALA A 301 17.58 14.43 18.46
CA ALA A 301 18.79 14.59 19.25
C ALA A 301 18.68 13.88 20.63
N GLY A 302 18.31 12.59 20.61
CA GLY A 302 18.11 11.83 21.84
C GLY A 302 17.88 10.33 21.65
N CYS A 303 18.03 9.58 22.75
CA CYS A 303 17.84 8.13 22.78
C CYS A 303 16.36 7.76 22.91
N ILE A 304 15.81 7.07 21.91
CA ILE A 304 14.40 6.69 21.84
C ILE A 304 14.23 5.20 21.51
N ALA A 305 13.10 4.62 21.91
CA ALA A 305 12.67 3.30 21.43
C ALA A 305 11.56 3.38 20.38
N GLN A 306 10.96 4.55 20.18
CA GLN A 306 9.89 4.79 19.20
C GLN A 306 9.73 6.30 19.00
N LYS A 307 9.29 6.72 17.81
CA LYS A 307 8.85 8.10 17.57
C LYS A 307 7.35 8.24 17.86
N PRO A 308 6.88 9.39 18.38
CA PRO A 308 5.46 9.69 18.41
C PRO A 308 4.88 9.72 17.00
N ASN A 309 3.72 9.08 16.80
CA ASN A 309 2.99 9.15 15.54
C ASN A 309 2.43 10.56 15.33
N HIS A 310 2.66 11.10 14.17
CA HIS A 310 2.10 12.32 13.60
C HIS A 310 0.92 11.93 12.71
N ALA A 311 -0.04 12.84 12.55
CA ALA A 311 -1.12 12.59 11.59
C ALA A 311 -0.61 12.82 10.16
N PRO A 312 -1.17 12.13 9.15
CA PRO A 312 -0.83 12.37 7.76
C PRO A 312 -1.10 13.82 7.34
N ILE A 313 -0.49 14.27 6.27
CA ILE A 313 -0.76 15.57 5.64
C ILE A 313 -1.69 15.34 4.44
N ALA A 314 -3.00 15.58 4.63
CA ALA A 314 -3.98 15.52 3.56
C ALA A 314 -3.86 16.74 2.65
N GLN A 315 -3.57 16.51 1.37
CA GLN A 315 -3.45 17.52 0.34
C GLN A 315 -4.50 17.29 -0.73
N CYS A 316 -5.21 18.36 -1.11
CA CYS A 316 -6.31 18.29 -2.06
C CYS A 316 -6.13 19.30 -3.19
N HIS A 317 -6.63 18.96 -4.37
CA HIS A 317 -6.72 19.87 -5.50
C HIS A 317 -8.11 19.80 -6.17
N ASP A 318 -8.52 20.91 -6.78
CA ASP A 318 -9.75 20.95 -7.58
C ASP A 318 -9.57 20.12 -8.87
N VAL A 319 -10.62 19.40 -9.26
CA VAL A 319 -10.61 18.49 -10.42
C VAL A 319 -11.73 18.88 -11.38
N THR A 320 -11.46 18.89 -12.68
CA THR A 320 -12.49 19.03 -13.72
C THR A 320 -12.44 17.85 -14.68
N VAL A 321 -13.57 17.17 -14.88
CA VAL A 321 -13.69 16.01 -15.78
C VAL A 321 -14.83 16.25 -16.76
N SER A 322 -14.64 15.88 -18.03
CA SER A 322 -15.70 15.91 -19.04
C SER A 322 -16.12 14.50 -19.41
N VAL A 323 -17.43 14.22 -19.45
CA VAL A 323 -17.99 12.88 -19.72
C VAL A 323 -19.21 12.94 -20.64
N PHE A 324 -19.39 11.87 -21.42
CA PHE A 324 -20.67 11.56 -22.08
C PHE A 324 -21.49 10.71 -21.10
N GLY A 325 -22.44 11.35 -20.41
CA GLY A 325 -23.15 10.78 -19.27
C GLY A 325 -23.30 11.79 -18.13
N CYS A 326 -23.84 11.32 -17.00
CA CYS A 326 -24.22 12.18 -15.88
C CYS A 326 -23.40 11.98 -14.61
N THR A 327 -22.42 11.07 -14.62
CA THR A 327 -21.50 10.89 -13.50
C THR A 327 -20.07 10.65 -13.97
N ALA A 328 -19.10 11.02 -13.14
CA ALA A 328 -17.68 10.76 -13.38
C ALA A 328 -16.95 10.38 -12.09
N SER A 329 -16.01 9.44 -12.17
CA SER A 329 -15.05 9.21 -11.09
C SER A 329 -13.93 10.24 -11.17
N ALA A 330 -13.51 10.77 -10.02
CA ALA A 330 -12.40 11.70 -9.88
C ALA A 330 -11.70 11.44 -8.54
N SER A 331 -10.42 11.75 -8.44
CA SER A 331 -9.69 11.83 -7.16
C SER A 331 -9.30 13.27 -6.92
N ILE A 332 -9.59 13.79 -5.73
CA ILE A 332 -9.12 15.11 -5.30
C ILE A 332 -7.79 15.06 -4.57
N ASP A 333 -7.22 13.87 -4.37
CA ASP A 333 -5.95 13.70 -3.67
C ASP A 333 -4.80 14.33 -4.46
N ASN A 334 -4.03 15.18 -3.79
CA ASN A 334 -2.89 15.90 -4.35
C ASN A 334 -1.60 15.46 -3.66
N ASP A 335 -1.25 14.19 -3.78
CA ASP A 335 -0.06 13.59 -3.15
C ASP A 335 -0.06 13.74 -1.62
N SER A 336 -1.19 13.43 -0.98
CA SER A 336 -1.23 13.25 0.48
C SER A 336 -0.19 12.24 0.92
N HIS A 337 0.56 12.59 1.96
CA HIS A 337 1.70 11.82 2.47
C HIS A 337 1.75 11.87 3.99
N ASP A 338 2.52 10.96 4.60
CA ASP A 338 2.77 10.93 6.03
C ASP A 338 4.20 11.41 6.33
N PRO A 339 4.41 12.25 7.36
CA PRO A 339 5.76 12.55 7.84
C PRO A 339 6.45 11.36 8.52
N ASP A 340 5.70 10.37 9.03
CA ASP A 340 6.27 9.16 9.60
C ASP A 340 6.55 8.11 8.54
N CYS A 341 7.68 7.45 8.70
CA CYS A 341 8.15 6.49 7.70
C CYS A 341 7.36 5.20 7.73
N TRP A 342 7.22 4.61 6.54
CA TRP A 342 6.55 3.32 6.32
C TRP A 342 5.08 3.29 6.70
N ASP A 343 4.49 4.43 7.05
CA ASP A 343 3.06 4.50 7.27
C ASP A 343 2.29 4.36 5.95
N THR A 344 1.28 3.49 6.01
CA THR A 344 0.39 3.24 4.90
C THR A 344 -0.85 4.13 5.02
N LEU A 345 -1.23 4.77 3.91
CA LEU A 345 -2.33 5.73 3.91
C LEU A 345 -3.59 5.17 3.28
N SER A 346 -4.68 5.18 4.05
CA SER A 346 -6.03 4.99 3.53
C SER A 346 -6.67 6.33 3.17
N ARG A 347 -7.43 6.36 2.07
CA ARG A 347 -8.03 7.56 1.49
C ARG A 347 -9.54 7.39 1.38
N SER A 348 -10.29 8.23 2.09
CA SER A 348 -11.74 8.14 2.18
C SER A 348 -12.41 9.46 1.77
N PRO A 349 -12.80 9.61 0.49
CA PRO A 349 -13.54 10.78 0.02
C PRO A 349 -15.01 10.74 0.45
N SER A 350 -15.54 11.90 0.86
CA SER A 350 -16.96 12.09 1.20
C SER A 350 -17.51 13.37 0.54
N PRO A 351 -18.58 13.29 -0.29
CA PRO A 351 -19.24 12.05 -0.71
C PRO A 351 -18.31 11.15 -1.54
N ALA A 352 -18.57 9.85 -1.52
CA ALA A 352 -17.87 8.90 -2.37
C ALA A 352 -18.34 9.06 -3.83
N GLY A 353 -17.43 8.90 -4.78
CA GLY A 353 -17.75 8.90 -6.21
C GLY A 353 -18.53 7.66 -6.65
N PRO A 354 -19.06 7.64 -7.88
CA PRO A 354 -18.88 8.67 -8.92
C PRO A 354 -19.73 9.92 -8.67
N TYR A 355 -19.21 11.08 -9.08
CA TYR A 355 -19.79 12.40 -8.83
C TYR A 355 -20.76 12.80 -9.95
N PRO A 356 -21.92 13.41 -9.63
CA PRO A 356 -22.89 13.85 -10.63
C PRO A 356 -22.35 15.04 -11.46
N ALA A 357 -22.96 15.25 -12.63
CA ALA A 357 -22.74 16.45 -13.44
C ALA A 357 -22.96 17.73 -12.62
N GLY A 358 -22.07 18.70 -12.79
CA GLY A 358 -22.02 19.93 -11.98
C GLY A 358 -20.88 19.93 -10.98
N LEU A 359 -21.00 20.78 -9.95
CA LEU A 359 -19.99 20.96 -8.92
C LEU A 359 -20.35 20.13 -7.68
N THR A 360 -19.43 19.27 -7.25
CA THR A 360 -19.51 18.53 -5.99
C THR A 360 -18.32 18.93 -5.11
N GLN A 361 -18.60 19.45 -3.91
CA GLN A 361 -17.56 19.65 -2.90
C GLN A 361 -17.26 18.31 -2.22
N VAL A 362 -16.00 17.90 -2.21
CA VAL A 362 -15.56 16.62 -1.66
C VAL A 362 -14.55 16.88 -0.53
N ARG A 363 -14.72 16.17 0.59
CA ARG A 363 -13.76 16.11 1.69
C ARG A 363 -12.99 14.80 1.60
N LEU A 364 -11.67 14.86 1.47
CA LEU A 364 -10.79 13.70 1.58
C LEU A 364 -10.31 13.58 3.02
N THR A 365 -10.57 12.44 3.66
CA THR A 365 -9.95 12.06 4.92
C THR A 365 -8.84 11.06 4.62
N VAL A 366 -7.64 11.33 5.11
CA VAL A 366 -6.46 10.47 4.99
C VAL A 366 -6.13 9.94 6.37
N THR A 367 -5.98 8.63 6.51
CA THR A 367 -5.70 7.96 7.79
C THR A 367 -4.48 7.04 7.62
N ASP A 368 -3.52 7.13 8.53
CA ASP A 368 -2.32 6.29 8.59
C ASP A 368 -2.58 4.89 9.19
N SER A 369 -1.54 4.05 9.22
CA SER A 369 -1.60 2.69 9.78
C SER A 369 -1.83 2.66 11.29
N SER A 370 -1.44 3.73 11.98
CA SER A 370 -1.59 3.92 13.43
C SER A 370 -2.97 4.46 13.81
N GLY A 371 -3.79 4.84 12.83
CA GLY A 371 -5.14 5.35 12.99
C GLY A 371 -5.25 6.86 13.16
N ALA A 372 -4.15 7.62 13.10
CA ALA A 372 -4.25 9.09 13.08
C ALA A 372 -4.68 9.56 11.69
N SER A 373 -5.36 10.71 11.64
CA SER A 373 -5.96 11.17 10.38
C SER A 373 -5.98 12.69 10.25
N SER A 374 -5.95 13.14 9.01
CA SER A 374 -6.19 14.53 8.63
C SER A 374 -7.10 14.61 7.42
N SER A 375 -7.45 15.81 7.01
CA SER A 375 -8.41 15.99 5.93
C SER A 375 -8.27 17.32 5.22
N CYS A 376 -8.60 17.31 3.93
CA CYS A 376 -8.70 18.49 3.09
C CYS A 376 -9.98 18.44 2.26
N SER A 377 -10.35 19.56 1.64
CA SER A 377 -11.51 19.63 0.76
C SER A 377 -11.14 20.29 -0.57
N ALA A 378 -11.75 19.83 -1.65
CA ALA A 378 -11.66 20.42 -2.97
C ALA A 378 -12.94 20.18 -3.78
N ASN A 379 -13.06 20.86 -4.90
CA ASN A 379 -14.21 20.78 -5.79
C ASN A 379 -13.93 19.78 -6.93
N VAL A 380 -14.89 18.88 -7.16
CA VAL A 380 -14.96 18.10 -8.39
C VAL A 380 -16.02 18.74 -9.29
N THR A 381 -15.60 19.17 -10.48
CA THR A 381 -16.49 19.72 -11.51
C THR A 381 -16.64 18.71 -12.64
N VAL A 382 -17.84 18.15 -12.79
CA VAL A 382 -18.17 17.22 -13.88
C VAL A 382 -18.93 17.98 -14.95
N SER A 383 -18.27 18.24 -16.07
CA SER A 383 -18.88 18.84 -17.26
C SER A 383 -19.50 17.75 -18.12
N SER A 384 -20.83 17.65 -18.14
CA SER A 384 -21.52 16.77 -19.09
C SER A 384 -21.56 17.45 -20.45
N ILE A 385 -21.01 16.80 -21.47
CA ILE A 385 -21.04 17.26 -22.86
C ILE A 385 -22.25 16.72 -23.64
N GLY A 386 -23.17 16.05 -22.93
CA GLY A 386 -24.38 15.42 -23.44
C GLY A 386 -24.66 14.09 -22.74
N CYS A 387 -25.92 13.69 -22.72
CA CYS A 387 -26.36 12.36 -22.30
C CYS A 387 -27.53 11.93 -23.21
N ASP A 388 -27.79 10.62 -23.29
CA ASP A 388 -28.93 10.03 -24.00
C ASP A 388 -29.51 8.96 -23.05
N ASP A 389 -30.79 9.06 -22.72
CA ASP A 389 -31.48 8.11 -21.83
C ASP A 389 -32.02 6.89 -22.60
N GLY A 390 -31.83 6.84 -23.92
CA GLY A 390 -32.29 5.79 -24.83
C GLY A 390 -33.80 5.85 -25.10
N ILE A 391 -34.51 6.86 -24.59
CA ILE A 391 -35.95 7.01 -24.73
C ILE A 391 -36.24 7.84 -25.98
N ALA A 392 -36.67 7.17 -27.06
CA ALA A 392 -36.95 7.87 -28.32
C ALA A 392 -38.06 8.94 -28.23
N CYS A 393 -38.87 8.96 -27.16
CA CYS A 393 -39.90 9.97 -26.92
C CYS A 393 -39.45 11.15 -26.07
N THR A 394 -38.18 11.23 -25.67
CA THR A 394 -37.63 12.43 -25.02
C THR A 394 -36.79 13.23 -26.01
N THR A 395 -36.76 14.55 -25.81
CA THR A 395 -35.88 15.45 -26.57
C THR A 395 -35.15 16.38 -25.63
N GLY A 396 -33.93 16.79 -26.00
CA GLY A 396 -33.12 17.67 -25.17
C GLY A 396 -32.65 17.00 -23.88
N ASP A 397 -32.16 15.77 -23.99
CA ASP A 397 -31.64 14.99 -22.87
C ASP A 397 -30.55 15.78 -22.12
N ALA A 398 -30.76 15.92 -20.82
CA ALA A 398 -29.86 16.63 -19.94
C ALA A 398 -29.71 15.88 -18.61
N CYS A 399 -28.57 16.12 -17.96
CA CYS A 399 -28.32 15.53 -16.65
C CYS A 399 -29.10 16.27 -15.57
N SER A 400 -29.93 15.53 -14.82
CA SER A 400 -30.57 15.97 -13.60
C SER A 400 -30.03 15.14 -12.43
N GLY A 401 -29.02 15.66 -11.74
CA GLY A 401 -28.25 14.89 -10.76
C GLY A 401 -27.44 13.79 -11.46
N SER A 402 -27.63 12.54 -11.05
CA SER A 402 -26.90 11.38 -11.56
C SER A 402 -27.58 10.68 -12.75
N ALA A 403 -28.75 11.16 -13.19
CA ALA A 403 -29.55 10.53 -14.24
C ALA A 403 -29.66 11.42 -15.48
N CYS A 404 -29.68 10.78 -16.65
CA CYS A 404 -30.06 11.43 -17.89
C CYS A 404 -31.59 11.41 -17.99
N ALA A 405 -32.17 12.56 -18.32
CA ALA A 405 -33.60 12.67 -18.60
C ALA A 405 -33.83 13.74 -19.66
N GLY A 406 -34.64 13.44 -20.66
CA GLY A 406 -35.12 14.46 -21.59
C GLY A 406 -36.56 14.89 -21.33
N ILE A 407 -37.00 15.87 -22.12
CA ILE A 407 -38.36 16.41 -22.07
C ILE A 407 -39.26 15.52 -22.95
N PRO A 408 -40.39 14.99 -22.43
CA PRO A 408 -41.32 14.22 -23.23
C PRO A 408 -41.76 14.99 -24.47
N GLY A 409 -41.60 14.38 -25.64
CA GLY A 409 -42.09 14.86 -26.91
C GLY A 409 -43.62 14.76 -26.97
N PRO A 410 -44.30 15.58 -27.80
CA PRO A 410 -45.74 15.54 -27.92
C PRO A 410 -46.22 14.21 -28.52
N PRO A 411 -47.42 13.72 -28.17
CA PRO A 411 -48.04 12.63 -28.89
C PRO A 411 -48.25 13.00 -30.37
N PRO A 412 -48.54 12.03 -31.26
CA PRO A 412 -48.82 12.29 -32.66
C PRO A 412 -49.91 13.36 -32.83
N LYS A 413 -49.79 14.17 -33.88
CA LYS A 413 -50.85 15.13 -34.23
C LYS A 413 -52.14 14.40 -34.62
N GLU A 414 -53.24 15.14 -34.65
CA GLU A 414 -54.48 14.66 -35.27
C GLU A 414 -54.21 14.20 -36.71
N VAL A 415 -54.86 13.11 -37.13
CA VAL A 415 -54.89 12.72 -38.55
C VAL A 415 -55.61 13.83 -39.30
N ASP A 416 -55.04 14.32 -40.39
CA ASP A 416 -55.62 15.44 -41.15
C ASP A 416 -56.99 15.07 -41.76
N ASP A 417 -57.65 16.06 -42.41
CA ASP A 417 -59.01 15.91 -42.97
C ASP A 417 -59.11 14.91 -44.15
N ARG A 418 -58.14 14.01 -44.33
CA ARG A 418 -58.02 13.09 -45.48
C ARG A 418 -58.31 11.63 -45.13
N VAL A 419 -59.25 11.37 -44.22
CA VAL A 419 -59.84 10.04 -44.08
C VAL A 419 -60.82 9.81 -45.22
N VAL A 420 -60.47 8.93 -46.17
CA VAL A 420 -61.24 8.64 -47.38
C VAL A 420 -61.74 7.20 -47.37
N LEU A 421 -63.00 7.03 -47.76
CA LEU A 421 -63.62 5.72 -47.93
C LEU A 421 -63.72 5.37 -49.41
N SER A 422 -63.36 4.14 -49.75
CA SER A 422 -63.64 3.54 -51.06
C SER A 422 -64.34 2.21 -50.89
N ARG A 423 -65.28 1.86 -51.76
CA ARG A 423 -66.02 0.60 -51.70
C ARG A 423 -65.79 -0.23 -52.93
N SER A 424 -65.45 -1.50 -52.75
CA SER A 424 -65.33 -2.48 -53.83
C SER A 424 -65.77 -3.86 -53.36
N ALA A 425 -66.55 -4.56 -54.18
CA ALA A 425 -67.03 -5.92 -53.91
C ALA A 425 -67.68 -6.14 -52.52
N GLY A 426 -68.31 -5.11 -51.96
CA GLY A 426 -68.97 -5.18 -50.65
C GLY A 426 -68.07 -4.92 -49.44
N VAL A 427 -66.79 -4.59 -49.63
CA VAL A 427 -65.85 -4.19 -48.57
C VAL A 427 -65.58 -2.69 -48.67
N ASP A 428 -65.64 -2.00 -47.55
CA ASP A 428 -65.22 -0.61 -47.42
C ASP A 428 -63.74 -0.57 -47.02
N THR A 429 -62.92 0.15 -47.78
CA THR A 429 -61.51 0.40 -47.47
C THR A 429 -61.32 1.84 -47.03
N ILE A 430 -60.88 2.00 -45.79
CA ILE A 430 -60.56 3.27 -45.15
C ILE A 430 -59.09 3.56 -45.46
N HIS A 431 -58.81 4.71 -46.06
CA HIS A 431 -57.46 5.23 -46.27
C HIS A 431 -57.30 6.55 -45.52
N TRP A 432 -56.11 6.79 -44.99
CA TRP A 432 -55.76 8.04 -44.31
C TRP A 432 -54.30 8.39 -44.59
N ASP A 433 -53.92 9.64 -44.36
CA ASP A 433 -52.52 10.03 -44.31
C ASP A 433 -51.98 9.76 -42.88
N VAL A 434 -50.80 9.16 -42.77
CA VAL A 434 -50.20 8.86 -41.46
C VAL A 434 -49.95 10.17 -40.71
N ALA A 435 -50.57 10.32 -39.54
CA ALA A 435 -50.43 11.52 -38.71
C ALA A 435 -48.94 11.83 -38.44
N SER A 436 -48.59 13.12 -38.46
CA SER A 436 -47.24 13.57 -38.14
C SER A 436 -46.83 13.09 -36.74
N GLY A 437 -45.73 12.35 -36.66
CA GLY A 437 -45.22 11.75 -35.41
C GLY A 437 -45.79 10.37 -35.09
N ALA A 438 -46.71 9.83 -35.89
CA ALA A 438 -47.25 8.49 -35.71
C ALA A 438 -46.36 7.42 -36.36
N THR A 439 -46.17 6.29 -35.67
CA THR A 439 -45.59 5.04 -36.21
C THR A 439 -46.64 3.97 -36.46
N ALA A 440 -47.85 4.17 -35.94
CA ALA A 440 -49.00 3.30 -36.15
C ALA A 440 -50.30 4.12 -36.07
N SER A 441 -51.44 3.50 -36.37
CA SER A 441 -52.76 4.14 -36.23
C SER A 441 -53.78 3.20 -35.62
N ASP A 442 -54.72 3.76 -34.86
CA ASP A 442 -55.94 3.05 -34.50
C ASP A 442 -57.09 3.56 -35.36
N VAL A 443 -57.95 2.64 -35.79
CA VAL A 443 -59.18 2.96 -36.53
C VAL A 443 -60.37 2.53 -35.69
N LEU A 444 -61.13 3.52 -35.25
CA LEU A 444 -62.37 3.36 -34.51
C LEU A 444 -63.55 3.43 -35.49
N VAL A 445 -64.51 2.53 -35.34
CA VAL A 445 -65.74 2.54 -36.13
C VAL A 445 -66.96 2.52 -35.21
N GLY A 446 -67.99 3.29 -35.55
CA GLY A 446 -69.27 3.31 -34.85
C GLY A 446 -70.44 3.60 -35.78
N LEU A 447 -71.66 3.51 -35.25
CA LEU A 447 -72.89 3.79 -36.02
C LEU A 447 -73.15 5.29 -36.16
N ILE A 448 -73.62 5.74 -37.33
CA ILE A 448 -73.97 7.14 -37.60
C ILE A 448 -75.08 7.62 -36.65
N SER A 449 -76.06 6.78 -36.30
CA SER A 449 -77.08 7.14 -35.31
C SER A 449 -76.51 7.41 -33.92
N ALA A 450 -75.31 6.93 -33.63
CA ALA A 450 -74.63 7.20 -32.38
C ALA A 450 -73.91 8.56 -32.41
N LEU A 451 -73.78 9.26 -33.54
CA LEU A 451 -73.06 10.55 -33.60
C LEU A 451 -73.83 11.71 -32.94
N PRO A 452 -73.14 12.63 -32.23
CA PRO A 452 -71.76 12.53 -31.77
C PRO A 452 -71.72 11.72 -30.46
N SER A 453 -71.33 10.45 -30.49
CA SER A 453 -71.28 9.65 -29.27
C SER A 453 -70.09 10.11 -28.43
N GLY A 454 -70.32 10.30 -27.12
CA GLY A 454 -69.32 10.73 -26.13
C GLY A 454 -68.23 9.68 -25.83
N PHE A 455 -67.70 9.67 -24.60
CA PHE A 455 -66.48 8.97 -24.10
C PHE A 455 -66.29 7.44 -24.37
N GLY A 456 -67.02 6.82 -25.30
CA GLY A 456 -66.98 5.40 -25.66
C GLY A 456 -68.17 4.62 -25.09
N GLY A 457 -68.71 3.67 -25.86
CA GLY A 457 -69.90 2.89 -25.50
C GLY A 457 -70.12 1.65 -26.38
N ALA A 458 -71.25 0.94 -26.17
CA ALA A 458 -71.58 -0.34 -26.81
C ALA A 458 -71.76 -0.29 -28.35
N ASP A 459 -71.82 0.91 -28.92
CA ASP A 459 -72.13 1.15 -30.34
C ASP A 459 -70.87 1.45 -31.18
N GLU A 460 -69.68 1.27 -30.59
CA GLU A 460 -68.37 1.44 -31.22
C GLU A 460 -67.53 0.18 -31.09
N ARG A 461 -66.69 -0.09 -32.08
CA ARG A 461 -65.70 -1.18 -32.05
C ARG A 461 -64.36 -0.72 -32.62
N CYS A 462 -63.28 -1.40 -32.22
CA CYS A 462 -62.01 -1.20 -32.87
C CYS A 462 -61.95 -1.95 -34.18
N LEU A 463 -61.78 -1.24 -35.29
CA LEU A 463 -61.57 -1.86 -36.60
C LEU A 463 -60.14 -2.40 -36.71
N GLY A 464 -59.17 -1.70 -36.12
CA GLY A 464 -57.81 -2.17 -35.99
C GLY A 464 -57.00 -1.27 -35.06
N GLY A 465 -56.16 -1.88 -34.22
CA GLY A 465 -55.27 -1.19 -33.29
C GLY A 465 -53.81 -1.33 -33.71
N SER A 466 -53.03 -0.25 -33.55
CA SER A 466 -51.60 -0.20 -33.89
C SER A 466 -51.28 -0.66 -35.32
N LEU A 467 -52.10 -0.27 -36.29
CA LEU A 467 -51.90 -0.57 -37.71
C LEU A 467 -50.69 0.20 -38.26
N THR A 468 -49.77 -0.50 -38.90
CA THR A 468 -48.59 0.11 -39.56
C THR A 468 -48.86 0.51 -41.01
N SER A 469 -49.97 0.06 -41.59
CA SER A 469 -50.46 0.49 -42.91
C SER A 469 -51.47 1.62 -42.77
N ALA A 470 -51.41 2.60 -43.67
CA ALA A 470 -52.35 3.71 -43.75
C ALA A 470 -53.67 3.33 -44.44
N SER A 471 -54.13 2.11 -44.18
CA SER A 471 -55.38 1.57 -44.69
C SER A 471 -55.93 0.45 -43.81
N ALA A 472 -57.26 0.38 -43.69
CA ALA A 472 -57.98 -0.68 -43.02
C ALA A 472 -59.19 -1.11 -43.87
N SER A 473 -59.63 -2.35 -43.76
CA SER A 473 -60.79 -2.86 -44.47
C SER A 473 -61.90 -3.24 -43.50
N ASP A 474 -63.13 -2.86 -43.81
CA ASP A 474 -64.34 -3.19 -43.07
C ASP A 474 -65.34 -3.86 -44.01
N SER A 475 -65.63 -5.15 -43.78
CA SER A 475 -66.61 -5.92 -44.55
C SER A 475 -67.96 -6.01 -43.84
N SER A 476 -68.15 -5.31 -42.73
CA SER A 476 -69.40 -5.34 -41.98
C SER A 476 -70.50 -4.58 -42.72
N ILE A 477 -71.74 -5.01 -42.48
CA ILE A 477 -72.93 -4.39 -43.07
C ILE A 477 -73.65 -3.65 -41.93
N PRO A 478 -73.88 -2.33 -42.04
CA PRO A 478 -74.64 -1.62 -41.03
C PRO A 478 -76.10 -2.11 -41.00
N PRO A 479 -76.78 -2.06 -39.85
CA PRO A 479 -78.22 -2.34 -39.77
C PRO A 479 -79.04 -1.52 -40.78
N VAL A 480 -80.23 -2.00 -41.13
CA VAL A 480 -81.11 -1.30 -42.08
C VAL A 480 -81.46 0.10 -41.54
N GLY A 481 -81.12 1.14 -42.30
CA GLY A 481 -81.34 2.55 -41.92
C GLY A 481 -80.14 3.22 -41.25
N GLU A 482 -79.04 2.50 -41.02
CA GLU A 482 -77.81 2.98 -40.40
C GLU A 482 -76.65 3.14 -41.41
N GLY A 483 -75.58 3.79 -40.97
CA GLY A 483 -74.27 3.75 -41.62
C GLY A 483 -73.16 3.70 -40.58
N PHE A 484 -71.91 3.50 -41.01
CA PHE A 484 -70.74 3.59 -40.14
C PHE A 484 -70.02 4.94 -40.31
N TRP A 485 -69.47 5.46 -39.22
CA TRP A 485 -68.43 6.49 -39.24
C TRP A 485 -67.10 5.86 -38.83
N TYR A 486 -66.00 6.46 -39.30
CA TYR A 486 -64.63 6.02 -38.99
C TYR A 486 -63.83 7.19 -38.47
N LEU A 487 -63.05 6.95 -37.43
CA LEU A 487 -62.07 7.90 -36.93
C LEU A 487 -60.73 7.23 -36.78
N VAL A 488 -59.69 7.98 -37.12
CA VAL A 488 -58.32 7.51 -37.08
C VAL A 488 -57.54 8.41 -36.14
N ARG A 489 -56.76 7.81 -35.25
CA ARG A 489 -55.73 8.53 -34.49
C ARG A 489 -54.35 7.96 -34.78
N GLY A 490 -53.34 8.83 -34.74
CA GLY A 490 -51.96 8.40 -34.74
C GLY A 490 -51.54 7.80 -33.41
N LYS A 491 -50.63 6.82 -33.44
CA LYS A 491 -49.96 6.26 -32.27
C LYS A 491 -48.46 6.28 -32.45
N SER A 492 -47.75 6.49 -31.35
CA SER A 492 -46.31 6.38 -31.29
C SER A 492 -45.88 5.92 -29.90
N PHE A 493 -44.58 5.72 -29.73
CA PHE A 493 -43.99 5.51 -28.42
C PHE A 493 -44.21 6.72 -27.47
N CYS A 494 -44.41 7.93 -28.00
CA CYS A 494 -44.70 9.15 -27.24
C CYS A 494 -46.16 9.24 -26.73
N GLY A 495 -47.02 8.28 -27.09
CA GLY A 495 -48.43 8.23 -26.71
C GLY A 495 -49.39 8.23 -27.90
N ASN A 496 -50.68 8.34 -27.57
CA ASN A 496 -51.77 8.36 -28.53
C ASN A 496 -52.07 9.81 -28.93
N GLY A 497 -52.18 10.05 -30.23
CA GLY A 497 -52.77 11.28 -30.76
C GLY A 497 -54.28 11.30 -30.53
N THR A 498 -54.91 12.39 -30.93
CA THR A 498 -56.35 12.59 -30.76
C THR A 498 -57.16 11.92 -31.87
N TYR A 499 -58.41 11.51 -31.56
CA TYR A 499 -59.44 11.16 -32.55
C TYR A 499 -60.18 12.40 -33.10
N GLY A 500 -59.76 13.60 -32.69
CA GLY A 500 -60.36 14.88 -33.06
C GLY A 500 -61.31 15.43 -31.99
N PHE A 501 -61.90 16.60 -32.27
CA PHE A 501 -62.70 17.39 -31.32
C PHE A 501 -64.13 17.64 -31.83
N GLU A 502 -65.08 17.83 -30.91
CA GLU A 502 -66.46 18.18 -31.24
C GLU A 502 -66.58 19.67 -31.66
N ALA A 503 -66.81 20.02 -32.94
CA ALA A 503 -67.55 21.24 -33.37
C ALA A 503 -67.65 21.50 -34.91
N GLN A 504 -68.77 22.16 -35.29
CA GLN A 504 -68.97 22.95 -36.53
C GLN A 504 -68.47 24.40 -36.36
N ASN A 505 -67.94 25.01 -37.43
CA ASN A 505 -67.54 26.44 -37.52
C ASN A 505 -66.41 26.91 -36.56
N GLY A 506 -65.28 26.19 -36.57
CA GLY A 506 -63.97 26.83 -36.35
C GLY A 506 -63.54 27.14 -34.92
N SER A 507 -64.13 26.50 -33.89
CA SER A 507 -63.56 26.51 -32.53
C SER A 507 -63.62 25.12 -31.91
N SER A 508 -62.46 24.52 -31.60
CA SER A 508 -62.33 23.18 -31.02
C SER A 508 -62.85 23.12 -29.57
N THR A 509 -63.73 22.15 -29.26
CA THR A 509 -64.21 21.87 -27.89
C THR A 509 -63.62 20.57 -27.30
N LEU A 510 -64.39 19.72 -26.62
CA LEU A 510 -63.90 18.51 -25.95
C LEU A 510 -63.33 17.49 -26.95
N GLU A 511 -62.20 16.88 -26.59
CA GLU A 511 -61.59 15.78 -27.35
C GLU A 511 -62.50 14.56 -27.33
N ARG A 512 -62.57 13.87 -28.48
CA ARG A 512 -63.21 12.57 -28.56
C ARG A 512 -62.33 11.49 -27.96
N VAL A 513 -62.86 10.85 -26.91
CA VAL A 513 -62.21 9.73 -26.21
C VAL A 513 -63.01 8.46 -26.43
N SER A 514 -62.32 7.32 -26.60
CA SER A 514 -62.94 6.00 -26.68
C SER A 514 -62.05 4.97 -25.97
N GLY A 515 -62.67 4.10 -25.16
CA GLY A 515 -61.99 2.98 -24.49
C GLY A 515 -61.94 1.69 -25.32
N THR A 516 -62.30 1.74 -26.61
CA THR A 516 -62.52 0.54 -27.40
C THR A 516 -61.32 0.12 -28.26
N CYS A 517 -60.44 1.08 -28.63
CA CYS A 517 -59.15 0.82 -29.28
C CYS A 517 -58.02 1.17 -28.31
N HIS A 518 -57.07 0.25 -28.09
CA HIS A 518 -55.91 0.43 -27.21
C HIS A 518 -54.59 0.05 -27.87
#